data_AF-A0A6C0DR29-F1
#
_entry.id   AF-A0A6C0DR29-F1
#
_cell.length_a   1.000
_cell.length_b   1.000
_cell.length_c   1.000
_cell.angle_alpha   90.00
_cell.angle_beta   90.00
_cell.angle_gamma   90.00
#
_symmetry.space_group_name_H-M   'P 1'
#
loop_
_entity.id
_entity.type
_entity.pdbx_description
1 polymer ?
#
loop_
_entity_poly.entity_id
_entity_poly.type
_entity_poly.pdbx_seq_one_letter_code
_entity_poly.pdbx_strand_id
1 'polypeptide(L)'
;MALSEILVAVVVTLVLLALYKYVINPQIVIPAGKGSPCPDQWLFNVGSGMCEPQYTTECRPFDPKTPTLQTPEAKCNLAHTCGTDWPANCP
;
A
#
# COMPACT_ATOMS: atom_id res chain seq x y z
N MET A 1 -37.32 17.45 21.48
CA MET A 1 -36.51 16.73 20.48
C MET A 1 -37.35 15.56 20.00
N ALA A 2 -37.81 15.62 18.75
CA ALA A 2 -38.72 14.62 18.22
C ALA A 2 -37.95 13.38 17.77
N LEU A 3 -38.57 12.19 17.87
CA LEU A 3 -37.99 10.93 17.41
C LEU A 3 -37.53 10.99 15.94
N SER A 4 -38.24 11.76 15.11
CA SER A 4 -37.92 12.00 13.71
C SER A 4 -36.58 12.72 13.52
N GLU A 5 -36.26 13.71 14.37
CA GLU A 5 -35.00 14.45 14.30
C GLU A 5 -33.81 13.54 14.62
N ILE A 6 -33.98 12.67 15.61
CA ILE A 6 -32.97 11.67 16.01
C ILE A 6 -32.71 10.68 14.86
N LEU A 7 -33.78 10.17 14.24
CA LEU A 7 -33.69 9.24 13.11
C LEU A 7 -32.96 9.86 11.91
N VAL A 8 -33.30 11.10 11.54
CA VAL A 8 -32.65 11.82 10.45
C VAL A 8 -31.17 12.03 10.76
N ALA A 9 -30.84 12.46 11.98
CA ALA A 9 -29.45 12.66 12.39
C ALA A 9 -28.61 11.38 12.30
N VAL A 10 -29.17 10.24 12.75
CA VAL A 10 -28.47 8.94 12.67
C VAL A 10 -28.24 8.52 11.22
N VAL A 11 -29.26 8.62 10.36
CA VAL A 11 -29.14 8.25 8.95
C VAL A 11 -28.10 9.12 8.24
N VAL A 12 -28.16 10.43 8.42
CA VAL A 12 -27.19 11.37 7.82
C VAL A 12 -25.77 11.05 8.31
N THR A 13 -25.60 10.75 9.61
CA THR A 13 -24.30 10.38 10.16
C THR A 13 -23.75 9.09 9.53
N LEU A 14 -24.57 8.06 9.38
CA LEU A 14 -24.15 6.80 8.74
C LEU A 14 -23.76 7.00 7.27
N VAL A 15 -24.52 7.83 6.54
CA VAL A 15 -24.20 8.16 5.15
C VAL A 15 -22.87 8.90 5.06
N LEU A 16 -22.63 9.88 5.93
CA LEU A 16 -21.36 10.61 5.96
C LEU A 16 -20.18 9.69 6.30
N LEU A 17 -20.35 8.77 7.27
CA LEU A 17 -19.31 7.78 7.59
C LEU A 17 -19.03 6.83 6.43
N ALA A 18 -20.07 6.39 5.72
CA ALA A 18 -19.91 5.56 4.53
C ALA A 18 -19.15 6.31 3.42
N LEU A 19 -19.54 7.55 3.13
CA LEU A 19 -18.83 8.38 2.15
C LEU A 19 -17.38 8.61 2.54
N TYR A 20 -17.11 8.90 3.82
CA TYR A 20 -15.75 9.05 4.31
C TYR A 20 -14.92 7.78 4.10
N LYS A 21 -15.47 6.61 4.44
CA LYS A 21 -14.77 5.32 4.32
C LYS A 21 -14.52 4.91 2.87
N TYR A 22 -15.49 5.11 1.97
CA TYR A 22 -15.44 4.55 0.62
C TYR A 22 -14.95 5.54 -0.45
N VAL A 23 -15.15 6.84 -0.25
CA VAL A 23 -14.77 7.87 -1.22
C VAL A 23 -13.53 8.62 -0.78
N ILE A 24 -13.45 9.03 0.48
CA ILE A 24 -12.39 9.93 0.96
C ILE A 24 -11.15 9.14 1.42
N ASN A 25 -11.33 8.05 2.16
CA ASN A 25 -10.22 7.25 2.69
C ASN A 25 -10.37 5.76 2.35
N PRO A 26 -10.25 5.38 1.06
CA PRO A 26 -10.23 3.99 0.66
C PRO A 26 -8.92 3.34 1.14
N GLN A 27 -8.90 2.89 2.40
CA GLN A 27 -7.83 2.08 2.97
C GLN A 27 -7.92 0.68 2.34
N ILE A 28 -7.18 0.46 1.25
CA ILE A 28 -7.01 -0.86 0.65
C ILE A 28 -6.05 -1.62 1.57
N VAL A 29 -6.59 -2.44 2.47
CA VAL A 29 -5.78 -3.37 3.26
C VAL A 29 -5.34 -4.48 2.32
N ILE A 30 -4.13 -4.34 1.76
CA ILE A 30 -3.53 -5.41 0.94
C ILE A 30 -3.04 -6.48 1.93
N PRO A 31 -3.62 -7.69 1.93
CA PRO A 31 -3.20 -8.75 2.84
C PRO A 31 -1.72 -9.07 2.62
N ALA A 32 -1.00 -9.25 3.74
CA ALA A 32 0.42 -9.59 3.74
C ALA A 32 0.72 -10.74 2.77
N GLY A 33 1.66 -10.55 1.85
CA GLY A 33 2.06 -11.55 0.87
C GLY A 33 1.24 -11.62 -0.44
N LYS A 34 0.17 -10.82 -0.62
CA LYS A 34 -0.49 -10.63 -1.94
C LYS A 34 -0.06 -9.37 -2.69
N GLY A 35 0.95 -8.66 -2.16
CA GLY A 35 1.52 -7.48 -2.80
C GLY A 35 2.34 -7.81 -4.05
N SER A 36 2.65 -6.76 -4.81
CA SER A 36 3.59 -6.79 -5.92
C SER A 36 4.94 -7.42 -5.50
N PRO A 37 5.63 -8.17 -6.38
CA PRO A 37 6.97 -8.67 -6.13
C PRO A 37 8.04 -7.57 -6.03
N CYS A 38 7.70 -6.32 -6.34
CA CYS A 38 8.56 -5.15 -6.26
C CYS A 38 7.90 -4.01 -5.45
N PRO A 39 8.68 -3.06 -4.92
CA PRO A 39 8.16 -1.84 -4.30
C PRO A 39 7.26 -1.02 -5.23
N ASP A 40 6.53 -0.05 -4.68
CA ASP A 40 5.75 0.90 -5.45
C ASP A 40 6.65 1.70 -6.39
N GLN A 41 6.17 1.94 -7.61
CA GLN A 41 6.92 2.58 -8.69
C GLN A 41 8.14 1.78 -9.17
N TRP A 42 8.22 0.48 -8.87
CA TRP A 42 9.19 -0.45 -9.44
C TRP A 42 8.48 -1.49 -10.30
N LEU A 43 9.10 -1.87 -11.42
CA LEU A 43 8.59 -2.92 -12.30
C LEU A 43 9.51 -4.15 -12.24
N PHE A 44 8.90 -5.33 -12.18
CA PHE A 44 9.64 -6.58 -12.29
C PHE A 44 9.97 -6.84 -13.77
N ASN A 45 11.24 -6.78 -14.12
CA ASN A 45 11.71 -7.10 -15.45
C ASN A 45 11.95 -8.61 -15.57
N VAL A 46 11.10 -9.29 -16.34
CA VAL A 46 11.16 -10.75 -16.52
C VAL A 46 12.44 -11.20 -17.23
N GLY A 47 13.04 -10.34 -18.07
CA GLY A 47 14.26 -10.65 -18.80
C GLY A 47 15.52 -10.64 -17.92
N SER A 48 15.58 -9.74 -16.94
CA SER A 48 16.70 -9.63 -16.00
C SER A 48 16.43 -10.30 -14.65
N GLY A 49 15.17 -10.61 -14.34
CA GLY A 49 14.76 -11.13 -13.03
C GLY A 49 14.86 -10.09 -11.90
N MET A 50 15.02 -8.81 -12.24
CA MET A 50 15.25 -7.73 -11.27
C MET A 50 14.06 -6.77 -11.20
N CYS A 51 13.86 -6.18 -10.03
CA CYS A 51 13.00 -5.02 -9.86
C CYS A 51 13.77 -3.77 -10.32
N GLU A 52 13.18 -2.99 -11.22
CA GLU A 52 13.75 -1.77 -11.78
C GLU A 52 12.87 -0.55 -11.47
N PRO A 53 13.45 0.55 -10.96
CA PRO A 53 12.68 1.75 -10.62
C PRO A 53 12.15 2.46 -11.87
N GLN A 54 10.94 3.00 -11.80
CA GLN A 54 10.30 3.80 -12.84
C GLN A 54 10.42 5.31 -12.61
N TYR A 55 11.26 5.72 -11.67
CA TYR A 55 11.52 7.10 -11.29
C TYR A 55 13.03 7.29 -11.06
N THR A 56 13.49 8.54 -11.10
CA THR A 56 14.89 8.86 -10.82
C THR A 56 15.19 8.62 -9.35
N THR A 57 16.03 7.63 -9.07
CA THR A 57 16.47 7.26 -7.72
C THR A 57 17.95 6.91 -7.72
N GLU A 58 18.59 7.02 -6.56
CA GLU A 58 19.96 6.55 -6.33
C GLU A 58 20.03 5.03 -6.09
N CYS A 59 18.88 4.40 -5.87
CA CYS A 59 18.78 2.95 -5.69
C CYS A 59 19.03 2.18 -6.98
N ARG A 60 19.70 1.03 -6.84
CA ARG A 60 20.01 0.13 -7.96
C ARG A 60 18.93 -0.95 -8.12
N PRO A 61 18.76 -1.47 -9.35
CA PRO A 61 17.97 -2.69 -9.57
C PRO A 61 18.43 -3.84 -8.68
N PHE A 62 17.49 -4.62 -8.17
CA PHE A 62 17.78 -5.73 -7.26
C PHE A 62 16.89 -6.95 -7.53
N ASP A 63 17.35 -8.14 -7.13
CA ASP A 63 16.54 -9.36 -7.16
C ASP A 63 15.63 -9.42 -5.92
N PRO A 64 14.29 -9.40 -6.06
CA PRO A 64 13.38 -9.48 -4.93
C PRO A 64 13.40 -10.83 -4.19
N LYS A 65 14.05 -11.86 -4.73
CA LYS A 65 14.18 -13.21 -4.16
C LYS A 65 15.54 -13.46 -3.49
N THR A 66 16.42 -12.45 -3.44
CA THR A 66 17.70 -12.56 -2.74
C THR A 66 17.48 -13.00 -1.27
N PRO A 67 18.35 -13.87 -0.72
CA PRO A 67 18.24 -14.32 0.68
C PRO A 67 18.24 -13.18 1.70
N THR A 68 18.78 -12.01 1.35
CA THR A 68 18.80 -10.82 2.22
C THR A 68 17.46 -10.08 2.29
N LEU A 69 16.49 -10.39 1.41
CA LEU A 69 15.17 -9.73 1.32
C LEU A 69 14.02 -10.72 1.59
N GLN A 70 14.23 -11.72 2.44
CA GLN A 70 13.18 -12.71 2.74
C GLN A 70 12.15 -12.23 3.77
N THR A 71 12.54 -11.33 4.68
CA THR A 71 11.62 -10.83 5.72
C THR A 71 10.83 -9.59 5.23
N PRO A 72 9.58 -9.41 5.66
CA PRO A 72 8.81 -8.20 5.36
C PRO A 72 9.55 -6.92 5.78
N GLU A 73 10.20 -6.93 6.93
CA GLU A 73 10.94 -5.79 7.46
C GLU A 73 12.14 -5.43 6.59
N ALA A 74 12.87 -6.41 6.07
CA ALA A 74 14.00 -6.17 5.16
C ALA A 74 13.53 -5.53 3.86
N LYS A 75 12.40 -6.01 3.32
CA LYS A 75 11.76 -5.45 2.13
C LYS A 75 11.29 -4.01 2.37
N CYS A 76 10.67 -3.75 3.52
CA CYS A 76 10.20 -2.41 3.87
C CYS A 76 11.37 -1.42 4.04
N ASN A 77 12.42 -1.82 4.76
CA ASN A 77 13.61 -0.99 4.95
C ASN A 77 14.27 -0.63 3.61
N LEU A 78 14.34 -1.57 2.67
CA LEU A 78 14.87 -1.31 1.34
C LEU A 78 14.00 -0.29 0.58
N ALA A 79 12.68 -0.46 0.58
CA ALA A 79 11.76 0.45 -0.07
C ALA A 79 11.92 1.89 0.46
N HIS A 80 11.91 2.06 1.78
CA HIS A 80 12.08 3.37 2.43
C HIS A 80 13.46 3.98 2.15
N THR A 81 14.51 3.18 2.13
CA THR A 81 15.85 3.66 1.73
C THR A 81 15.85 4.22 0.31
N CYS A 82 15.00 3.67 -0.56
CA CYS A 82 14.81 4.13 -1.93
C CYS A 82 13.75 5.23 -2.09
N GLY A 83 13.20 5.74 -1.00
CA GLY A 83 12.17 6.78 -1.00
C GLY A 83 10.82 6.31 -1.55
N THR A 84 10.53 5.01 -1.47
CA THR A 84 9.25 4.42 -1.87
C THR A 84 8.69 3.52 -0.75
N ASP A 85 7.51 2.96 -0.96
CA ASP A 85 6.86 1.99 -0.09
C ASP A 85 6.76 0.63 -0.77
N TRP A 86 6.57 -0.43 0.02
CA TRP A 86 6.32 -1.76 -0.53
C TRP A 86 5.04 -2.35 0.08
N PRO A 87 3.90 -2.20 -0.62
CA PRO A 87 2.62 -2.64 -0.11
C PRO A 87 2.63 -4.14 0.22
N ALA A 88 1.98 -4.50 1.33
CA ALA A 88 1.97 -5.83 1.92
C ALA A 88 3.29 -6.33 2.55
N ASN A 89 4.37 -5.53 2.49
CA ASN A 89 5.64 -5.80 3.18
C ASN A 89 6.01 -4.71 4.19
N CYS A 90 5.42 -3.52 4.11
CA CYS A 90 5.46 -2.49 5.16
C CYS A 90 4.16 -2.54 5.99
N PRO A 91 4.21 -3.01 7.25
CA PRO A 91 3.06 -2.99 8.17
C PRO A 91 2.72 -1.59 8.70
#